data_AF-A0A976Q3R0-F1
#
_entry.id   AF-A0A976Q3R0-F1
#
_cell.length_a   1.000
_cell.length_b   1.000
_cell.length_c   1.000
_cell.angle_alpha   90.00
_cell.angle_beta   90.00
_cell.angle_gamma   90.00
#
_symmetry.space_group_name_H-M   'P 1'
#
loop_
_entity.id
_entity.type
_entity.pdbx_description
1 polymer ?
#
loop_
_entity_poly.entity_id
_entity_poly.type
_entity_poly.pdbx_seq_one_letter_code
_entity_poly.pdbx_strand_id
1 'polypeptide(L)' 'MFIDDDLRESALALSRIEAYLVDTLGMLERERLAGHDMRSLAGDTAVLEHVDTLAETLENLRRRMARLAASLHE' A
#
# COMPACT_ATOMS: atom_id res chain seq x y z
N MET A 1 11.95 16.42 -4.59
CA MET A 1 12.93 15.60 -5.34
C MET A 1 12.21 14.31 -5.66
N PHE A 2 12.27 13.82 -6.89
CA PHE A 2 11.41 12.70 -7.29
C PHE A 2 11.58 11.42 -6.44
N ILE A 3 12.76 11.20 -5.84
CA ILE A 3 13.00 10.09 -4.90
C ILE A 3 12.25 10.31 -3.57
N ASP A 4 12.26 11.53 -3.03
CA ASP A 4 11.51 11.85 -1.80
C ASP A 4 10.00 11.68 -2.01
N ASP A 5 9.53 12.00 -3.22
CA ASP A 5 8.12 11.87 -3.58
C ASP A 5 7.73 10.39 -3.69
N ASP A 6 8.52 9.57 -4.40
CA ASP A 6 8.32 8.10 -4.45
C ASP A 6 8.35 7.49 -3.03
N LEU A 7 9.26 7.93 -2.16
CA LEU A 7 9.34 7.47 -0.76
C LEU A 7 8.09 7.83 0.04
N ARG A 8 7.59 9.07 -0.07
CA ARG A 8 6.37 9.50 0.63
C ARG A 8 5.14 8.75 0.12
N GLU A 9 5.02 8.56 -1.19
CA GLU A 9 3.91 7.84 -1.80
C GLU A 9 3.91 6.36 -1.41
N SER A 10 5.07 5.70 -1.42
CA SER A 10 5.20 4.32 -0.93
C SER A 10 4.83 4.20 0.56
N ALA A 11 5.28 5.13 1.40
CA ALA A 11 4.93 5.13 2.83
C ALA A 11 3.42 5.31 3.05
N LEU A 12 2.79 6.20 2.27
CA LEU A 12 1.34 6.42 2.32
C LEU A 12 0.56 5.19 1.88
N ALA A 13 0.98 4.53 0.79
CA ALA A 13 0.35 3.31 0.30
C ALA A 13 0.46 2.17 1.33
N LEU A 14 1.64 1.99 1.93
CA LEU A 14 1.86 1.02 3.01
C LEU A 14 0.93 1.26 4.20
N SER A 15 0.82 2.51 4.67
CA SER A 15 -0.05 2.85 5.81
C SER A 15 -1.52 2.54 5.53
N ARG A 16 -2.00 2.77 4.30
CA ARG A 16 -3.38 2.45 3.91
C ARG A 16 -3.62 0.94 3.84
N ILE A 17 -2.66 0.18 3.33
CA ILE A 17 -2.73 -1.28 3.30
C ILE A 17 -2.76 -1.83 4.73
N GLU A 18 -1.90 -1.33 5.61
CA GLU A 18 -1.87 -1.72 7.02
C GLU A 18 -3.21 -1.43 7.72
N ALA A 19 -3.74 -0.22 7.55
CA ALA A 19 -5.04 0.16 8.12
C ALA A 19 -6.15 -0.79 7.66
N TYR A 20 -6.22 -1.09 6.36
CA TYR A 20 -7.18 -2.05 5.82
C TYR A 20 -7.04 -3.44 6.48
N LEU A 21 -5.82 -3.95 6.63
CA LEU A 21 -5.59 -5.27 7.22
C LEU A 21 -6.01 -5.33 8.70
N VAL A 22 -5.68 -4.28 9.47
CA VAL A 22 -6.06 -4.17 10.87
C VAL A 22 -7.57 -4.05 11.04
N ASP A 23 -8.22 -3.21 10.24
CA ASP A 23 -9.68 -3.01 10.30
C ASP A 23 -10.42 -4.29 9.89
N THR A 24 -9.96 -4.95 8.83
CA THR A 24 -10.50 -6.23 8.35
C THR A 24 -10.37 -7.31 9.42
N LEU A 25 -9.19 -7.43 10.05
CA LEU A 25 -8.98 -8.40 11.12
C LEU A 25 -9.89 -8.09 12.33
N GLY A 26 -9.95 -6.83 12.75
CA GLY A 26 -10.80 -6.40 13.86
C GLY A 26 -12.29 -6.63 13.59
N MET A 27 -12.73 -6.57 12.33
CA MET A 27 -14.08 -6.97 11.94
C MET A 27 -14.28 -8.49 12.07
N LEU A 28 -13.36 -9.29 11.53
CA LEU A 28 -13.41 -10.76 11.59
C LEU A 28 -13.41 -11.31 13.03
N GLU A 29 -12.75 -10.62 13.95
CA GLU A 29 -12.69 -11.00 15.36
C GLU A 29 -13.97 -10.66 16.16
N ARG A 30 -14.93 -9.91 15.58
CA ARG A 30 -16.19 -9.58 16.26
C ARG A 30 -17.09 -10.80 16.39
N GLU A 31 -17.49 -11.10 17.62
CA GLU A 31 -18.33 -12.24 18.02
C GLU A 31 -19.66 -12.39 17.24
N ARG A 32 -20.17 -11.30 16.65
CA ARG A 32 -21.32 -11.30 15.73
C ARG A 32 -21.07 -10.33 14.58
N LEU A 33 -20.44 -10.81 13.52
CA LEU A 33 -20.52 -10.15 12.22
C LEU A 33 -21.93 -10.31 11.65
N ALA A 34 -22.65 -9.19 11.48
CA ALA A 34 -23.89 -9.23 10.72
C ALA A 34 -23.55 -9.58 9.26
N GLY A 35 -24.35 -10.44 8.62
CA GLY A 35 -24.06 -10.86 7.24
C GLY A 35 -24.04 -9.73 6.20
N HIS A 36 -24.58 -8.55 6.54
CA HIS A 36 -24.40 -7.32 5.77
C HIS A 36 -22.95 -6.83 5.81
N ASP A 37 -22.35 -6.74 7.00
CA ASP A 37 -20.99 -6.23 7.22
C ASP A 37 -19.95 -7.12 6.54
N MET A 38 -20.17 -8.44 6.55
CA MET A 38 -19.29 -9.39 5.85
C MET A 38 -19.32 -9.21 4.33
N ARG A 39 -20.50 -8.91 3.74
CA ARG A 39 -20.63 -8.66 2.30
C ARG A 39 -20.00 -7.33 1.89
N SER A 40 -20.16 -6.30 2.71
CA SER A 40 -19.48 -5.01 2.50
C SER A 40 -17.96 -5.18 2.57
N LEU A 41 -17.46 -5.92 3.57
CA LEU A 41 -16.04 -6.22 3.72
C LEU A 41 -15.48 -7.01 2.53
N ALA A 42 -16.18 -8.06 2.09
CA ALA A 42 -15.77 -8.87 0.94
C ALA A 42 -15.84 -8.11 -0.39
N GLY A 43 -16.65 -7.05 -0.48
CA GLY A 43 -16.76 -6.18 -1.64
C GLY A 43 -15.77 -5.01 -1.64
N ASP A 44 -15.05 -4.76 -0.54
CA ASP A 44 -14.07 -3.70 -0.45
C ASP A 44 -12.74 -4.13 -1.08
N THR A 45 -12.57 -3.74 -2.34
CA THR A 45 -11.37 -3.99 -3.14
C THR A 45 -10.43 -2.79 -3.19
N ALA A 46 -10.69 -1.71 -2.44
CA ALA A 46 -9.88 -0.49 -2.49
C ALA A 46 -8.42 -0.74 -2.10
N VAL A 47 -8.18 -1.74 -1.24
CA VAL A 47 -6.82 -2.18 -0.89
C VAL A 47 -6.00 -2.61 -2.10
N LEU A 48 -6.62 -3.17 -3.15
CA LEU A 48 -5.92 -3.62 -4.35
C LEU A 48 -5.28 -2.44 -5.08
N GLU A 49 -5.99 -1.31 -5.18
CA GLU A 49 -5.44 -0.08 -5.76
C GLU A 49 -4.25 0.45 -4.96
N HIS A 50 -4.28 0.32 -3.63
CA HIS A 50 -3.15 0.71 -2.78
C HIS A 50 -1.95 -0.24 -2.95
N VAL A 51 -2.18 -1.53 -3.15
CA VAL A 51 -1.13 -2.50 -3.47
C VAL A 51 -0.50 -2.19 -4.83
N ASP A 52 -1.30 -1.89 -5.85
CA ASP A 52 -0.81 -1.51 -7.17
C ASP A 52 0.01 -0.21 -7.12
N THR A 53 -0.49 0.79 -6.38
CA THR A 53 0.22 2.06 -6.14
C THR A 53 1.56 1.82 -5.43
N LEU A 54 1.58 0.95 -4.42
CA LEU A 54 2.81 0.61 -3.70
C LEU A 54 3.83 -0.07 -4.65
N ALA A 55 3.37 -1.02 -5.46
CA ALA A 55 4.24 -1.72 -6.40
C ALA A 55 4.85 -0.77 -7.43
N GLU A 56 4.06 0.14 -7.99
CA GLU A 56 4.51 1.14 -8.95
C GLU A 56 5.54 2.10 -8.34
N THR A 57 5.24 2.66 -7.15
CA THR A 57 6.12 3.63 -6.48
C THR A 57 7.44 3.02 -6.03
N LEU A 58 7.44 1.78 -5.53
CA LEU A 58 8.67 1.06 -5.18
C LEU A 58 9.53 0.74 -6.41
N GLU A 59 8.89 0.37 -7.52
CA GLU A 59 9.60 0.10 -8.77
C GLU A 59 10.21 1.38 -9.37
N ASN A 60 9.50 2.52 -9.29
CA ASN A 60 10.05 3.84 -9.62
C ASN A 60 11.25 4.19 -8.75
N LEU A 61 11.12 4.06 -7.43
CA LEU A 61 12.17 4.31 -6.46
C LEU A 61 13.42 3.46 -6.76
N ARG A 62 13.24 2.16 -6.98
CA ARG A 62 14.31 1.22 -7.33
C ARG A 62 15.06 1.67 -8.57
N ARG A 63 14.35 2.03 -9.65
CA ARG A 63 14.95 2.52 -10.90
C ARG A 63 15.73 3.81 -10.70
N ARG A 64 15.17 4.77 -9.96
CA ARG A 64 15.85 6.05 -9.69
C ARG A 64 17.09 5.86 -8.84
N MET A 65 17.03 4.98 -7.84
CA MET A 65 18.17 4.69 -6.98
C MET A 65 19.30 4.01 -7.73
N ALA A 66 18.98 3.07 -8.62
CA ALA A 66 19.98 2.47 -9.50
C ALA A 66 20.67 3.51 -10.41
N ARG A 67 19.91 4.47 -10.96
CA ARG A 67 20.49 5.56 -11.77
C ARG A 67 21.38 6.48 -10.96
N LEU A 68 20.97 6.85 -9.74
CA LEU A 68 21.80 7.66 -8.84
C LEU A 68 23.10 6.93 -8.50
N ALA A 69 23.02 5.65 -8.15
CA ALA A 69 24.19 4.83 -7.89
C ALA A 69 25.13 4.82 -9.10
N ALA A 70 24.62 4.61 -10.32
CA ALA A 70 25.44 4.64 -11.53
C ALA A 70 26.16 5.99 -11.72
N SER A 71 25.45 7.12 -11.55
CA SER A 71 26.05 8.46 -11.69
C SER A 71 27.08 8.82 -10.62
N LEU A 72 27.13 8.10 -9.50
CA LEU A 72 28.11 8.30 -8.44
C LEU A 72 29.40 7.48 -8.66
N HIS A 73 29.40 6.54 -9.59
CA HIS A 73 30.57 5.72 -9.95
C HIS A 73 31.29 6.20 -11.23
N GLU A 74 30.78 7.27 -11.87
CA GLU A 74 31.42 8.00 -12.98
C GLU A 74 32.17 9.23 -12.46
#